data_AF-A0A5C6RY79-F1
#
_entry.id   AF-A0A5C6RY79-F1
#
_cell.length_a   1.000
_cell.length_b   1.000
_cell.length_c   1.000
_cell.angle_alpha   90.00
_cell.angle_beta   90.00
_cell.angle_gamma   90.00
#
_symmetry.space_group_name_H-M   'P 1'
#
loop_
_entity.id
_entity.type
_entity.pdbx_description
1 polymer ?
#
loop_
_entity_poly.entity_id
_entity_poly.type
_entity_poly.pdbx_seq_one_letter_code
_entity_poly.pdbx_strand_id
1 'polypeptide(L)' 'MHYKPVTAWIFIALSLALLLMFLYPAKWVIGLGVLFVPALLILQAYVILRADDESPHTLSDDKWYEDRD' A
#
# COMPACT_ATOMS: atom_id res chain seq x y z
N MET A 1 -2.33 -10.39 -11.13
CA MET A 1 -0.96 -9.83 -11.01
C MET A 1 -0.45 -10.01 -9.58
N HIS A 2 0.85 -10.21 -9.37
CA HIS A 2 1.47 -10.45 -8.05
C HIS A 2 1.57 -9.14 -7.21
N TYR A 3 0.45 -8.54 -6.81
CA TYR A 3 0.43 -7.30 -6.00
C TYR A 3 0.66 -7.54 -4.49
N LYS A 4 0.35 -8.74 -4.00
CA LYS A 4 0.58 -9.16 -2.61
C LYS A 4 2.05 -9.10 -2.15
N PRO A 5 3.05 -9.56 -2.93
CA PRO A 5 4.44 -9.40 -2.51
C PRO A 5 4.91 -7.94 -2.55
N VAL A 6 4.45 -7.15 -3.53
CA VAL A 6 4.90 -5.75 -3.70
C VAL A 6 4.47 -4.87 -2.53
N THR A 7 3.22 -4.98 -2.10
CA THR A 7 2.71 -4.27 -0.92
C THR A 7 3.44 -4.68 0.37
N ALA A 8 3.75 -5.97 0.53
CA ALA A 8 4.55 -6.46 1.66
C ALA A 8 5.99 -5.89 1.67
N TRP A 9 6.65 -5.82 0.51
CA TRP A 9 7.99 -5.22 0.40
C TRP A 9 7.99 -3.72 0.72
N ILE A 10 6.98 -2.98 0.26
CA ILE A 10 6.84 -1.55 0.58
C ILE A 10 6.65 -1.37 2.09
N PHE A 11 5.83 -2.20 2.74
CA PHE A 11 5.61 -2.17 4.18
C PHE A 11 6.89 -2.48 4.98
N ILE A 12 7.66 -3.49 4.55
CA ILE A 12 8.95 -3.84 5.16
C ILE A 12 9.94 -2.66 5.05
N ALA A 13 10.03 -2.04 3.87
CA ALA A 13 10.90 -0.88 3.64
C ALA A 13 10.51 0.31 4.53
N LEU A 14 9.21 0.59 4.68
CA LEU A 14 8.68 1.61 5.57
C LEU A 14 9.05 1.35 7.03
N SER A 15 8.86 0.11 7.47
CA SER A 15 9.18 -0.32 8.84
C SER A 15 10.68 -0.20 9.13
N LEU A 16 11.53 -0.60 8.18
CA LEU A 16 12.98 -0.48 8.31
C LEU A 16 13.43 0.98 8.36
N ALA A 17 12.86 1.85 7.51
CA ALA A 17 13.19 3.27 7.49
C ALA A 17 12.84 3.95 8.83
N LEU A 18 11.66 3.66 9.39
CA LEU A 18 11.26 4.17 10.70
C LEU A 18 12.17 3.67 11.82
N LEU A 19 12.50 2.37 11.79
CA LEU A 19 13.40 1.76 12.76
C LEU A 19 14.80 2.38 12.69
N LEU A 20 15.32 2.65 11.49
CA LEU A 20 16.62 3.31 11.29
C LEU A 20 16.63 4.73 11.85
N MET A 21 15.56 5.50 11.61
CA MET A 21 15.41 6.86 12.16
C MET A 21 15.33 6.86 13.68
N PHE A 22 14.73 5.82 14.28
CA PHE A 22 14.62 5.68 15.73
C PHE A 22 15.94 5.25 16.38
N LEU A 23 16.65 4.27 15.80
CA LEU A 23 17.92 3.76 16.31
C LEU A 23 19.09 4.74 16.12
N TYR A 24 19.08 5.50 15.02
CA TYR A 24 20.11 6.46 14.69
C TYR A 24 19.49 7.82 14.35
N PRO A 25 19.16 8.66 15.35
CA PRO A 25 18.55 9.97 15.17
C PRO A 25 19.56 11.02 14.69
N ALA A 26 20.34 10.69 13.66
CA ALA A 26 21.19 11.63 12.97
C ALA A 26 20.33 12.56 12.11
N LYS A 27 20.65 13.86 12.09
CA LYS A 27 19.90 14.88 11.32
C LYS A 27 19.73 14.51 9.84
N TRP A 28 20.74 13.87 9.25
CA TRP A 28 20.71 13.39 7.86
C TRP A 28 19.75 12.21 7.67
N VAL A 29 19.70 11.28 8.62
CA VAL A 29 18.79 10.11 8.56
C VAL A 29 17.34 10.57 8.70
N ILE A 30 17.09 11.51 9.60
CA ILE A 30 15.77 12.12 9.78
C ILE A 30 15.37 12.90 8.52
N GLY A 31 16.25 13.73 7.97
CA GLY A 31 15.98 14.48 6.74
C GLY A 31 15.70 13.57 5.54
N LEU A 32 16.44 12.48 5.40
CA LEU A 32 16.24 11.52 4.32
C LEU A 32 14.92 10.77 4.48
N GLY A 33 14.55 10.34 5.69
CA GLY A 33 13.28 9.68 5.91
C GLY A 33 12.06 10.60 5.80
N VAL A 34 12.21 11.91 6.07
CA VAL A 34 11.14 12.90 5.79
C VAL A 34 10.81 12.97 4.30
N LEU A 35 11.79 12.72 3.42
CA LEU A 35 11.54 12.65 1.97
C LEU A 35 11.09 11.25 1.51
N PHE A 36 11.69 10.21 2.08
CA PHE A 36 11.53 8.82 1.63
C PHE A 36 10.23 8.18 2.13
N VAL A 37 9.81 8.44 3.38
CA VAL A 37 8.59 7.87 3.96
C VAL A 37 7.32 8.32 3.21
N PRO A 38 7.10 9.62 2.90
CA PRO A 38 5.95 10.04 2.13
C PRO A 38 5.92 9.43 0.73
N ALA A 39 7.07 9.32 0.08
CA ALA A 39 7.17 8.70 -1.25
C ALA A 39 6.75 7.22 -1.22
N LEU A 40 7.17 6.46 -0.19
CA LEU A 40 6.75 5.08 -0.01
C LEU A 40 5.24 4.95 0.27
N LEU A 41 4.67 5.86 1.06
CA LEU A 41 3.23 5.89 1.34
C LEU A 41 2.41 6.20 0.08
N ILE A 42 2.85 7.17 -0.74
CA ILE A 42 2.21 7.49 -2.03
C ILE A 42 2.28 6.29 -2.97
N LEU A 43 3.42 5.62 -3.05
CA LEU A 43 3.58 4.42 -3.87
C LEU A 43 2.65 3.29 -3.39
N GLN A 44 2.56 3.08 -2.07
CA GLN A 44 1.66 2.09 -1.49
C GLN A 44 0.20 2.40 -1.81
N ALA A 45 -0.22 3.65 -1.65
CA ALA A 45 -1.57 4.10 -2.00
C ALA A 45 -1.86 3.90 -3.49
N TYR A 46 -0.92 4.24 -4.37
CA TYR A 46 -1.06 4.01 -5.81
C TYR A 46 -1.22 2.53 -6.17
N VAL A 47 -0.42 1.66 -5.56
CA VAL A 47 -0.53 0.19 -5.78
C VAL A 47 -1.86 -0.34 -5.29
N ILE A 48 -2.36 0.14 -4.14
CA ILE A 48 -3.67 -0.27 -3.61
C ILE A 48 -4.80 0.20 -4.53
N LEU A 49 -4.82 1.48 -4.91
CA LEU A 49 -5.86 2.03 -5.79
C LEU A 49 -5.89 1.31 -7.14
N ARG A 50 -4.72 1.08 -7.73
CA ARG A 50 -4.62 0.35 -9.00
C ARG A 50 -5.04 -1.12 -8.89
N ALA A 51 -4.79 -1.76 -7.74
CA ALA A 51 -5.26 -3.11 -7.50
C ALA A 51 -6.80 -3.18 -7.34
N ASP A 52 -7.42 -2.10 -6.87
CA ASP A 52 -8.88 -1.96 -6.78
C ASP A 52 -9.49 -1.78 -8.19
N ASP A 53 -8.86 -0.97 -9.03
CA ASP A 53 -9.27 -0.78 -10.44
C ASP A 53 -9.15 -2.08 -11.28
N GLU A 54 -8.16 -2.93 -10.96
CA GLU A 54 -7.94 -4.22 -11.63
C GLU A 54 -8.64 -5.41 -10.93
N SER A 55 -9.27 -5.18 -9.78
CA SER A 55 -10.13 -6.17 -9.14
C SER A 55 -11.35 -6.35 -10.03
N PRO A 56 -11.58 -7.52 -10.63
CA PRO A 56 -12.89 -7.81 -11.16
C PRO A 56 -13.77 -8.00 -9.94
N HIS A 57 -14.30 -6.90 -9.40
CA HIS A 57 -15.58 -6.96 -8.72
C HIS A 57 -16.58 -7.38 -9.79
N THR A 58 -16.63 -8.69 -10.03
CA THR A 58 -17.77 -9.34 -10.62
C THR A 58 -18.94 -8.98 -9.73
N LEU A 59 -19.64 -7.91 -10.09
CA LEU A 59 -20.99 -7.53 -9.65
C LEU A 59 -22.01 -8.62 -10.02
N SER A 60 -21.62 -9.89 -10.04
CA SER A 60 -22.44 -11.04 -10.43
C SER A 60 -22.84 -11.92 -9.25
N ASP A 61 -22.34 -11.65 -8.04
CA ASP A 61 -22.83 -12.31 -6.82
C ASP A 61 -23.96 -11.54 -6.12
N ASP A 62 -24.33 -10.38 -6.66
CA ASP A 62 -25.52 -9.63 -6.24
C ASP A 62 -26.74 -10.06 -7.08
N LYS A 63 -27.11 -11.35 -6.97
CA LYS A 63 -28.52 -11.74 -7.16
C LYS A 63 -29.31 -11.33 -5.91
N TRP A 64 -29.36 -10.03 -5.66
CA TRP A 64 -30.08 -9.42 -4.54
C TRP A 64 -31.50 -8.97 -4.95
N TYR A 65 -31.80 -8.93 -6.24
CA TYR A 65 -33.16 -8.67 -6.71
C TYR A 65 -33.82 -9.94 -7.21
N GLU A 66 -34.82 -10.32 -6.42
CA GLU A 66 -35.92 -11.22 -6.70
C GLU A 66 -36.52 -10.98 -8.09
N ASP A 67 -36.71 -12.05 -8.86
CA ASP A 67 -37.89 -12.19 -9.71
C ASP A 67 -38.47 -13.58 -9.40
N ARG A 68 -39.45 -13.58 -8.49
CA ARG A 68 -40.38 -14.68 -8.30
C ARG A 68 -41.59 -14.39 -9.19
N ASP A 69 -41.56 -14.92 -10.40
CA ASP A 69 -42.75 -15.14 -11.21
C ASP A 69 -43.17 -16.62 -11.13
#